data_AF-A0A518HR59-F1
#
_entry.id   AF-A0A518HR59-F1
#
_cell.length_a   1.000
_cell.length_b   1.000
_cell.length_c   1.000
_cell.angle_alpha   90.00
_cell.angle_beta   90.00
_cell.angle_gamma   90.00
#
_symmetry.space_group_name_H-M   'P 1'
#
loop_
_entity.id
_entity.type
_entity.pdbx_description
1 polymer ?
#
loop_
_entity_poly.entity_id
_entity_poly.type
_entity_poly.pdbx_seq_one_letter_code
_entity_poly.pdbx_strand_id
1 'polypeptide(L)'
;MTIKTEHLQRKAGGFTLVELLIAITIASALTAIALPTLKDSMRQTALSRSASLVKGAFINARSQAVRTGRPYGLVIERRRHDIGEGNPANLNYFSANYATRLYYVQSPMEYRGDVDNAVAYPIMHTTSPTPPTNSPLYPIQPKFFIPRSSSGLLYALASGVNSAAKRLIRPGVRFSVNGSGYVFVLETAVTEVSDNIAALAPVLAAGTDGTLLTFNCLTVAADNNMVAGNWRGASSEWEFPMALSLTQPYEFKFQVNPIRAPLAPVNLVGRTVVDLSISGPSTNPIAFNAQTIVDSSPTTQIPNVQSDRELNDVVVMFAADGRLNGVYYDVRDVQSGLIENFVLTRFDPSTTVSFNVGYVDGILENIDDAARYPQTVLGTDYQVTTNDPVLANPQPPQPLQPTKVPNFANPDCAWVSVQPLSGAISLGTVATQPPVAVLNTYYGLGANPTARGVVGARIHQSRRLTSGGAVQ
;
A
#
# COMPACT_ATOMS: atom_id res chain seq x y z
N MET A 1 71.33 49.05 -7.49
CA MET A 1 70.09 49.19 -8.27
C MET A 1 68.94 49.07 -7.29
N THR A 2 68.39 50.19 -6.82
CA THR A 2 67.49 50.25 -5.66
C THR A 2 66.11 50.65 -6.16
N ILE A 3 65.15 49.71 -6.09
CA ILE A 3 63.78 49.90 -6.55
C ILE A 3 63.05 50.76 -5.50
N LYS A 4 62.74 52.01 -5.85
CA LYS A 4 61.85 52.89 -5.06
C LYS A 4 60.43 52.33 -5.14
N THR A 5 59.92 51.82 -4.02
CA THR A 5 58.50 51.48 -3.84
C THR A 5 57.78 52.73 -3.33
N GLU A 6 57.16 53.48 -4.23
CA GLU A 6 56.28 54.58 -3.85
C GLU A 6 54.93 54.01 -3.37
N HIS A 7 54.76 53.98 -2.05
CA HIS A 7 53.45 53.77 -1.43
C HIS A 7 52.58 55.01 -1.63
N LEU A 8 51.75 54.99 -2.67
CA LEU A 8 50.65 55.93 -2.85
C LEU A 8 49.63 55.73 -1.72
N GLN A 9 49.70 56.57 -0.68
CA GLN A 9 48.66 56.72 0.33
C GLN A 9 47.37 57.22 -0.33
N ARG A 10 46.48 56.30 -0.68
CA ARG A 10 45.10 56.64 -1.04
C ARG A 10 44.38 57.15 0.22
N LYS A 11 43.96 58.42 0.21
CA LYS A 11 43.00 58.94 1.18
C LYS A 11 41.68 58.16 1.02
N ALA A 12 41.35 57.31 1.99
CA ALA A 12 40.05 56.65 2.05
C ALA A 12 39.00 57.70 2.42
N GLY A 13 38.18 58.11 1.46
CA GLY A 13 36.97 58.90 1.75
C GLY A 13 35.98 58.05 2.52
N GLY A 14 35.50 58.54 3.67
CA GLY A 14 34.43 57.88 4.41
C GLY A 14 33.10 57.98 3.67
N PHE A 15 32.27 56.94 3.76
CA PHE A 15 30.92 56.93 3.19
C PHE A 15 30.01 57.93 3.91
N THR A 16 29.24 58.70 3.14
CA THR A 16 28.21 59.58 3.67
C THR A 16 27.01 58.78 4.19
N LEU A 17 26.28 59.34 5.16
CA LEU A 17 25.07 58.70 5.72
C LEU A 17 24.03 58.43 4.61
N VAL A 18 23.93 59.32 3.63
CA VAL A 18 23.04 59.18 2.47
C VAL A 18 23.47 58.01 1.56
N GLU A 19 24.76 57.83 1.30
CA GLU A 19 25.26 56.67 0.53
C GLU A 19 24.96 55.35 1.23
N LEU A 20 25.08 55.30 2.56
CA LEU A 20 24.71 54.11 3.34
C LEU A 20 23.21 53.82 3.22
N LEU A 21 22.37 54.84 3.30
CA LEU A 21 20.92 54.69 3.18
C LEU A 21 20.53 54.14 1.79
N ILE A 22 21.09 54.73 0.73
CA ILE A 22 20.87 54.27 -0.65
C ILE A 22 21.36 52.82 -0.83
N ALA A 23 22.54 52.48 -0.29
CA ALA A 23 23.09 51.13 -0.39
C ALA A 23 22.19 50.08 0.29
N ILE A 24 21.68 50.37 1.49
CA ILE A 24 20.76 49.47 2.20
C ILE A 24 19.42 49.35 1.46
N THR A 25 18.89 50.45 0.91
CA THR A 25 17.67 50.41 0.10
C THR A 25 17.85 49.53 -1.14
N ILE A 26 18.94 49.69 -1.90
CA ILE A 26 19.23 48.87 -3.07
C ILE A 26 19.44 47.40 -2.67
N ALA A 27 20.22 47.13 -1.61
CA ALA A 27 20.43 45.77 -1.12
C ALA A 27 19.11 45.09 -0.69
N SER A 28 18.19 45.84 -0.06
CA SER A 28 16.87 45.34 0.33
C SER A 28 15.99 45.01 -0.88
N ALA A 29 16.00 45.86 -1.91
CA ALA A 29 15.27 45.63 -3.15
C ALA A 29 15.80 44.41 -3.90
N LEU A 30 17.13 44.26 -4.00
CA LEU A 30 17.76 43.09 -4.61
C LEU A 30 17.47 41.80 -3.84
N THR A 31 17.52 41.85 -2.51
CA THR A 31 17.21 40.69 -1.65
C THR A 31 15.76 40.26 -1.79
N ALA A 32 14.82 41.22 -1.88
CA ALA A 32 13.40 40.94 -2.07
C ALA A 32 13.12 40.18 -3.38
N ILE A 33 13.88 40.46 -4.45
CA ILE A 33 13.76 39.77 -5.73
C ILE A 33 14.49 38.41 -5.73
N ALA A 34 15.66 38.33 -5.10
CA ALA A 34 16.51 37.13 -5.13
C ALA A 34 16.03 36.01 -4.19
N LEU A 35 15.44 36.35 -3.04
CA LEU A 35 15.09 35.37 -2.01
C LEU A 35 14.05 34.32 -2.46
N PRO A 36 12.96 34.67 -3.17
CA PRO A 36 12.01 33.68 -3.69
C PRO A 36 12.69 32.67 -4.63
N THR A 37 13.50 33.15 -5.59
CA THR A 37 14.21 32.28 -6.55
C THR A 37 15.18 31.34 -5.86
N LEU A 38 15.93 31.82 -4.87
CA LEU A 38 16.83 30.96 -4.10
C LEU A 38 16.06 29.89 -3.32
N LYS A 39 14.94 30.27 -2.69
CA LYS A 39 14.07 29.33 -1.96
C LYS A 39 13.54 28.24 -2.89
N ASP A 40 13.05 28.61 -4.07
CA ASP A 40 12.50 27.65 -5.04
C ASP A 40 13.59 26.73 -5.60
N SER A 41 14.78 27.27 -5.90
CA SER A 41 15.93 26.46 -6.33
C SER A 41 16.37 25.46 -5.26
N MET A 42 16.42 25.88 -3.98
CA MET A 42 16.73 24.99 -2.87
C MET A 42 15.64 23.91 -2.70
N ARG A 43 14.36 24.26 -2.87
CA ARG A 43 13.26 23.29 -2.85
C ARG A 43 13.40 22.28 -4.00
N GLN A 44 13.62 22.71 -5.23
CA GLN A 44 13.79 21.79 -6.35
C GLN A 44 14.97 20.83 -6.15
N THR A 45 16.08 21.34 -5.61
CA THR A 45 17.26 20.54 -5.30
C THR A 45 17.02 19.52 -4.18
N ALA A 46 16.29 19.90 -3.12
CA ALA A 46 15.94 18.98 -2.04
C ALA A 46 14.99 17.86 -2.52
N LEU A 47 14.02 18.21 -3.36
CA LEU A 47 13.10 17.27 -3.97
C LEU A 47 13.80 16.29 -4.89
N SER A 48 14.59 16.78 -5.87
CA SER A 48 15.29 15.92 -6.84
C SER A 48 16.20 14.91 -6.16
N ARG A 49 16.89 15.33 -5.09
CA ARG A 49 17.68 14.43 -4.22
C ARG A 49 16.81 13.39 -3.54
N SER A 50 15.70 13.80 -2.95
CA SER A 50 14.77 12.88 -2.25
C SER A 50 14.16 11.85 -3.20
N ALA A 51 13.73 12.29 -4.39
CA ALA A 51 13.19 11.40 -5.41
C ALA A 51 14.25 10.40 -5.93
N SER A 52 15.48 10.87 -6.11
CA SER A 52 16.63 10.01 -6.45
C SER A 52 16.95 9.02 -5.33
N LEU A 53 16.84 9.42 -4.06
CA LEU A 53 17.02 8.53 -2.90
C LEU A 53 15.95 7.44 -2.87
N VAL A 54 14.67 7.78 -3.08
CA VAL A 54 13.57 6.81 -3.13
C VAL A 54 13.79 5.83 -4.30
N LYS A 55 14.08 6.32 -5.51
CA LYS A 55 14.43 5.48 -6.65
C LYS A 55 15.64 4.57 -6.36
N GLY A 56 16.70 5.13 -5.78
CA GLY A 56 17.90 4.39 -5.40
C GLY A 56 17.60 3.29 -4.38
N ALA A 57 16.70 3.56 -3.43
CA ALA A 57 16.25 2.56 -2.46
C ALA A 57 15.56 1.37 -3.18
N PHE A 58 14.67 1.63 -4.14
CA PHE A 58 14.02 0.57 -4.91
C PHE A 58 15.00 -0.24 -5.76
N ILE A 59 15.96 0.44 -6.43
CA ILE A 59 17.01 -0.23 -7.21
C ILE A 59 17.84 -1.13 -6.31
N ASN A 60 18.25 -0.63 -5.14
CA ASN A 60 18.99 -1.42 -4.17
C ASN A 60 18.19 -2.63 -3.68
N ALA A 61 16.92 -2.45 -3.33
CA ALA A 61 16.06 -3.55 -2.88
C ALA A 61 15.91 -4.64 -3.95
N ARG A 62 15.69 -4.24 -5.21
CA ARG A 62 15.66 -5.17 -6.35
C ARG A 62 17.00 -5.88 -6.55
N SER A 63 18.12 -5.15 -6.52
CA SER A 63 19.46 -5.75 -6.64
C SER A 63 19.75 -6.73 -5.51
N GLN A 64 19.28 -6.46 -4.29
CA GLN A 64 19.38 -7.41 -3.18
C GLN A 64 18.56 -8.68 -3.43
N ALA A 65 17.33 -8.55 -3.96
CA ALA A 65 16.51 -9.71 -4.29
C ALA A 65 17.20 -10.63 -5.30
N VAL A 66 17.75 -10.04 -6.36
CA VAL A 66 18.51 -10.77 -7.41
C VAL A 66 19.78 -11.40 -6.84
N ARG A 67 20.56 -10.63 -6.07
CA ARG A 67 21.84 -11.09 -5.52
C ARG A 67 21.68 -12.24 -4.53
N THR A 68 20.64 -12.19 -3.71
CA THR A 68 20.40 -13.20 -2.66
C THR A 68 19.61 -14.40 -3.15
N GLY A 69 18.99 -14.30 -4.34
CA GLY A 69 18.04 -15.30 -4.83
C GLY A 69 16.77 -15.40 -3.95
N ARG A 70 16.47 -14.38 -3.15
CA ARG A 70 15.36 -14.37 -2.18
C ARG A 70 14.51 -13.11 -2.33
N PRO A 71 13.20 -13.15 -2.01
CA PRO A 71 12.38 -11.95 -2.06
C PRO A 71 12.89 -10.87 -1.10
N TYR A 72 13.09 -9.66 -1.63
CA TYR A 72 13.63 -8.51 -0.92
C TYR A 72 12.92 -7.24 -1.35
N GLY A 73 12.78 -6.25 -0.49
CA GLY A 73 11.88 -5.14 -0.73
C GLY A 73 12.11 -3.90 0.13
N LEU A 74 11.11 -3.03 0.11
CA LEU A 74 11.03 -1.83 0.93
C LEU A 74 9.73 -1.76 1.70
N VAL A 75 9.81 -1.33 2.96
CA VAL A 75 8.71 -0.78 3.75
C VAL A 75 8.75 0.73 3.60
N ILE A 76 7.61 1.32 3.26
CA ILE A 76 7.37 2.76 3.25
C ILE A 76 6.61 3.07 4.54
N GLU A 77 7.33 3.61 5.53
CA GLU A 77 6.81 3.77 6.90
C GLU A 77 5.88 4.97 6.97
N ARG A 78 4.59 4.72 7.28
CA ARG A 78 3.63 5.80 7.48
C ARG A 78 4.11 6.69 8.63
N ARG A 79 3.95 8.02 8.50
CA ARG A 79 4.40 8.94 9.55
C ARG A 79 3.67 8.70 10.88
N ARG A 80 2.40 8.31 10.81
CA ARG A 80 1.56 7.84 11.92
C ARG A 80 0.67 6.69 11.44
N HIS A 81 0.52 5.66 12.28
CA HIS A 81 -0.34 4.50 12.01
C HIS A 81 -1.76 4.71 12.54
N ASP A 82 -1.90 5.43 13.65
CA ASP A 82 -3.17 5.77 14.28
C ASP A 82 -3.85 6.97 13.57
N ILE A 83 -5.10 6.77 13.18
CA ILE A 83 -5.97 7.78 12.55
C ILE A 83 -7.09 8.27 13.49
N GLY A 84 -7.12 7.80 14.73
CA GLY A 84 -8.21 7.99 15.70
C GLY A 84 -9.19 6.82 15.73
N GLU A 85 -10.20 6.97 16.59
CA GLU A 85 -11.25 5.98 16.84
C GLU A 85 -12.65 6.61 16.76
N GLY A 86 -13.68 5.77 16.65
CA GLY A 86 -15.07 6.18 16.69
C GLY A 86 -15.62 6.67 15.36
N ASN A 87 -16.36 7.78 15.39
CA ASN A 87 -17.07 8.30 14.21
C ASN A 87 -16.07 8.73 13.12
N PRO A 88 -16.24 8.30 11.86
CA PRO A 88 -15.36 8.67 10.75
C PRO A 88 -15.15 10.18 10.53
N ALA A 89 -16.12 11.02 10.94
CA ALA A 89 -16.02 12.47 10.88
C ALA A 89 -14.94 13.07 11.82
N ASN A 90 -14.50 12.32 12.83
CA ASN A 90 -13.50 12.74 13.82
C ASN A 90 -12.09 12.20 13.53
N LEU A 91 -11.92 11.41 12.47
CA LEU A 91 -10.65 10.77 12.14
C LEU A 91 -9.67 11.74 11.47
N ASN A 92 -8.38 11.53 11.71
CA ASN A 92 -7.29 12.32 11.13
C ASN A 92 -6.43 11.49 10.18
N TYR A 93 -6.65 11.68 8.88
CA TYR A 93 -5.96 10.94 7.83
C TYR A 93 -4.60 11.53 7.43
N PHE A 94 -4.35 12.82 7.70
CA PHE A 94 -3.21 13.56 7.14
C PHE A 94 -1.87 12.89 7.45
N SER A 95 -1.64 12.53 8.72
CA SER A 95 -0.36 11.93 9.14
C SER A 95 -0.21 10.47 8.72
N ALA A 96 -1.28 9.79 8.35
CA ALA A 96 -1.23 8.45 7.78
C ALA A 96 -0.96 8.47 6.27
N ASN A 97 -1.20 9.61 5.61
CA ASN A 97 -1.14 9.77 4.15
C ASN A 97 0.26 10.08 3.59
N TYR A 98 1.33 10.02 4.39
CA TYR A 98 2.68 10.19 3.88
C TYR A 98 3.74 9.45 4.69
N ALA A 99 4.90 9.26 4.07
CA ALA A 99 6.07 8.64 4.67
C ALA A 99 7.30 9.53 4.54
N THR A 100 8.16 9.50 5.55
CA THR A 100 9.46 10.21 5.57
C THR A 100 10.65 9.25 5.62
N ARG A 101 10.37 7.95 5.79
CA ARG A 101 11.36 6.91 6.05
C ARG A 101 11.03 5.65 5.27
N LEU A 102 12.06 5.00 4.75
CA LEU A 102 11.98 3.70 4.10
C LEU A 102 12.88 2.71 4.83
N TYR A 103 12.44 1.46 4.96
CA TYR A 103 13.27 0.37 5.48
C TYR A 103 13.40 -0.71 4.44
N TYR A 104 14.53 -1.40 4.44
CA TYR A 104 14.62 -2.63 3.67
C TYR A 104 13.90 -3.77 4.38
N VAL A 105 13.29 -4.64 3.60
CA VAL A 105 12.65 -5.86 4.10
C VAL A 105 13.12 -7.06 3.30
N GLN A 106 13.06 -8.23 3.94
CA GLN A 106 13.27 -9.51 3.29
C GLN A 106 12.14 -10.45 3.67
N SER A 107 11.75 -11.32 2.75
CA SER A 107 10.91 -12.44 3.13
C SER A 107 11.77 -13.46 3.86
N PRO A 108 11.39 -13.92 5.05
CA PRO A 108 12.03 -15.09 5.64
C PRO A 108 11.89 -16.31 4.73
N MET A 109 12.64 -17.38 5.04
CA MET A 109 12.46 -18.64 4.31
C MET A 109 11.02 -19.14 4.44
N GLU A 110 10.51 -19.78 3.38
CA GLU A 110 9.16 -20.36 3.40
C GLU A 110 8.98 -21.24 4.64
N TYR A 111 7.89 -21.04 5.37
CA TYR A 111 7.61 -21.82 6.56
C TYR A 111 7.03 -23.18 6.17
N ARG A 112 7.72 -24.27 6.55
CA ARG A 112 7.39 -25.64 6.15
C ARG A 112 6.90 -26.52 7.30
N GLY A 113 6.63 -25.90 8.45
CA GLY A 113 6.39 -26.60 9.71
C GLY A 113 7.57 -26.49 10.68
N ASP A 114 7.39 -27.05 11.86
CA ASP A 114 8.39 -26.99 12.95
C ASP A 114 9.32 -28.21 12.95
N VAL A 115 9.03 -29.21 12.12
CA VAL A 115 9.76 -30.47 11.97
C VAL A 115 9.92 -30.81 10.50
N ASP A 116 10.96 -31.58 10.15
CA ASP A 116 11.28 -31.92 8.76
C ASP A 116 10.19 -32.71 8.03
N ASN A 117 9.35 -33.45 8.77
CA ASN A 117 8.24 -34.26 8.25
C ASN A 117 6.87 -33.62 8.51
N ALA A 118 6.81 -32.29 8.61
CA ALA A 118 5.56 -31.60 8.85
C ALA A 118 4.59 -31.76 7.67
N VAL A 119 3.37 -32.17 7.98
CA VAL A 119 2.35 -32.52 7.00
C VAL A 119 1.01 -31.84 7.27
N ALA A 120 0.26 -31.62 6.19
CA ALA A 120 -1.12 -31.17 6.16
C ALA A 120 -2.00 -32.26 5.55
N TYR A 121 -3.22 -32.38 6.07
CA TYR A 121 -4.22 -33.35 5.63
C TYR A 121 -5.39 -32.60 4.97
N PRO A 122 -5.63 -32.80 3.67
CA PRO A 122 -6.82 -32.27 3.02
C PRO A 122 -8.05 -33.03 3.53
N ILE A 123 -9.06 -32.30 3.99
CA ILE A 123 -10.27 -32.86 4.58
C ILE A 123 -11.51 -32.10 4.15
N MET A 124 -12.63 -32.80 4.14
CA MET A 124 -13.95 -32.24 3.96
C MET A 124 -14.58 -32.04 5.34
N HIS A 125 -14.85 -30.79 5.74
CA HIS A 125 -15.27 -30.45 7.10
C HIS A 125 -16.61 -29.70 7.14
N THR A 126 -17.50 -30.12 8.05
CA THR A 126 -18.82 -29.49 8.29
C THR A 126 -18.72 -28.41 9.36
N THR A 127 -19.44 -27.30 9.22
CA THR A 127 -19.33 -26.14 10.14
C THR A 127 -20.16 -26.22 11.44
N SER A 128 -20.90 -27.31 11.72
CA SER A 128 -21.67 -27.47 12.97
C SER A 128 -21.87 -28.94 13.37
N PRO A 129 -21.69 -29.31 14.67
CA PRO A 129 -21.97 -30.65 15.18
C PRO A 129 -23.46 -30.91 15.52
N THR A 130 -24.33 -29.90 15.53
CA THR A 130 -25.76 -30.07 15.86
C THR A 130 -26.68 -29.50 14.78
N PRO A 131 -27.50 -30.35 14.12
CA PRO A 131 -28.45 -29.89 13.12
C PRO A 131 -29.65 -29.14 13.70
N PRO A 132 -29.96 -27.93 13.20
CA PRO A 132 -31.35 -27.47 13.24
C PRO A 132 -32.15 -28.44 12.37
N THR A 133 -33.26 -28.92 12.91
CA THR A 133 -33.99 -30.12 12.46
C THR A 133 -34.51 -30.13 11.02
N ASN A 134 -34.29 -29.08 10.19
CA ASN A 134 -34.90 -28.93 8.87
C ASN A 134 -34.02 -28.26 7.78
N SER A 135 -32.68 -28.28 7.86
CA SER A 135 -31.82 -27.73 6.79
C SER A 135 -31.20 -28.84 5.92
N PRO A 136 -31.53 -28.94 4.61
CA PRO A 136 -31.25 -30.16 3.84
C PRO A 136 -29.80 -30.35 3.36
N LEU A 137 -28.88 -29.38 3.43
CA LEU A 137 -27.48 -29.59 3.00
C LEU A 137 -26.52 -28.69 3.79
N TYR A 138 -25.57 -29.27 4.52
CA TYR A 138 -24.42 -28.52 5.01
C TYR A 138 -23.44 -28.33 3.86
N PRO A 139 -22.94 -27.10 3.61
CA PRO A 139 -21.78 -26.95 2.75
C PRO A 139 -20.59 -27.62 3.44
N ILE A 140 -20.17 -28.79 2.96
CA ILE A 140 -18.97 -29.46 3.41
C ILE A 140 -17.80 -28.75 2.76
N GLN A 141 -17.01 -27.99 3.51
CA GLN A 141 -15.97 -27.16 2.92
C GLN A 141 -14.63 -27.90 2.88
N PRO A 142 -13.85 -27.77 1.79
CA PRO A 142 -12.49 -28.27 1.75
C PRO A 142 -11.62 -27.44 2.71
N LYS A 143 -10.92 -28.13 3.62
CA LYS A 143 -10.02 -27.53 4.61
C LYS A 143 -8.73 -28.33 4.74
N PHE A 144 -7.68 -27.69 5.25
CA PHE A 144 -6.48 -28.43 5.65
C PHE A 144 -6.43 -28.56 7.17
N PHE A 145 -6.25 -29.78 7.66
CA PHE A 145 -5.89 -30.02 9.05
C PHE A 145 -4.37 -30.20 9.16
N ILE A 146 -3.73 -29.43 10.03
CA ILE A 146 -2.30 -29.50 10.29
C ILE A 146 -2.10 -29.84 11.77
N PRO A 147 -1.59 -31.04 12.11
CA PRO A 147 -1.33 -31.40 13.50
C PRO A 147 -0.40 -30.40 14.19
N ARG A 148 -0.61 -30.18 15.48
CA ARG A 148 0.25 -29.32 16.31
C ARG A 148 1.71 -29.82 16.31
N SER A 149 1.92 -31.13 16.20
CA SER A 149 3.25 -31.74 16.06
C SER A 149 3.94 -31.38 14.74
N SER A 150 3.17 -31.11 13.67
CA SER A 150 3.68 -30.60 12.38
C SER A 150 3.93 -29.09 12.43
N SER A 151 3.05 -28.32 13.08
CA SER A 151 3.15 -26.86 13.16
C SER A 151 2.54 -26.30 14.45
N GLY A 152 3.39 -26.05 15.44
CA GLY A 152 3.10 -25.25 16.61
C GLY A 152 2.92 -23.76 16.27
N LEU A 153 3.59 -23.24 15.24
CA LEU A 153 3.40 -21.84 14.79
C LEU A 153 1.96 -21.56 14.32
N LEU A 154 1.39 -22.45 13.49
CA LEU A 154 0.01 -22.31 13.01
C LEU A 154 -1.00 -22.55 14.12
N TYR A 155 -0.71 -23.48 15.04
CA TYR A 155 -1.54 -23.70 16.22
C TYR A 155 -1.55 -22.45 17.13
N ALA A 156 -0.40 -21.82 17.33
CA ALA A 156 -0.26 -20.57 18.08
C ALA A 156 -1.00 -19.41 17.40
N LEU A 157 -0.97 -19.33 16.06
CA LEU A 157 -1.76 -18.37 15.29
C LEU A 157 -3.25 -18.57 15.54
N ALA A 158 -3.73 -19.80 15.41
CA ALA A 158 -5.14 -20.17 15.50
C ALA A 158 -5.71 -20.03 16.92
N SER A 159 -4.90 -20.29 17.94
CA SER A 159 -5.29 -20.09 19.36
C SER A 159 -5.45 -18.62 19.76
N GLY A 160 -4.99 -17.69 18.91
CA GLY A 160 -5.05 -16.26 19.18
C GLY A 160 -4.03 -15.73 20.19
N VAL A 161 -3.23 -16.61 20.81
CA VAL A 161 -2.37 -16.33 21.97
C VAL A 161 -1.06 -15.60 21.61
N ASN A 162 -0.59 -15.65 20.34
CA ASN A 162 0.74 -15.15 19.98
C ASN A 162 0.73 -14.03 18.92
N SER A 163 1.23 -12.84 19.29
CA SER A 163 1.39 -11.68 18.38
C SER A 163 2.49 -11.88 17.34
N ALA A 164 3.54 -12.67 17.62
CA ALA A 164 4.63 -12.95 16.69
C ALA A 164 4.21 -13.93 15.59
N ALA A 165 3.47 -15.00 15.94
CA ALA A 165 2.89 -15.93 14.97
C ALA A 165 1.96 -15.17 14.02
N LYS A 166 1.09 -14.32 14.58
CA LYS A 166 0.26 -13.39 13.81
C LYS A 166 1.10 -12.48 12.93
N ARG A 167 2.30 -12.01 13.28
CA ARG A 167 3.11 -11.17 12.36
C ARG A 167 3.62 -11.94 11.15
N LEU A 168 4.00 -13.21 11.33
CA LEU A 168 4.60 -14.04 10.27
C LEU A 168 3.56 -14.65 9.33
N ILE A 169 2.48 -15.19 9.87
CA ILE A 169 1.41 -15.83 9.10
C ILE A 169 0.06 -15.22 9.51
N ARG A 170 -0.72 -14.77 8.53
CA ARG A 170 -2.05 -14.15 8.70
C ARG A 170 -3.00 -14.66 7.62
N PRO A 171 -4.32 -14.49 7.81
CA PRO A 171 -5.24 -14.42 6.69
C PRO A 171 -4.66 -13.57 5.54
N GLY A 172 -4.77 -14.05 4.30
CA GLY A 172 -4.17 -13.47 3.10
C GLY A 172 -2.82 -14.11 2.71
N VAL A 173 -2.14 -14.81 3.62
CA VAL A 173 -0.87 -15.50 3.30
C VAL A 173 -1.10 -16.66 2.35
N ARG A 174 -0.18 -16.78 1.39
CA ARG A 174 -0.20 -17.88 0.41
C ARG A 174 0.51 -19.10 0.94
N PHE A 175 -0.02 -20.26 0.60
CA PHE A 175 0.66 -21.52 0.81
C PHE A 175 0.41 -22.47 -0.36
N SER A 176 1.25 -23.49 -0.45
CA SER A 176 1.08 -24.57 -1.42
C SER A 176 1.37 -25.89 -0.74
N VAL A 177 0.82 -26.96 -1.30
CA VAL A 177 0.88 -28.30 -0.74
C VAL A 177 1.50 -29.25 -1.78
N ASN A 178 2.49 -30.04 -1.37
CA ASN A 178 3.13 -31.13 -2.13
C ASN A 178 3.60 -30.79 -3.56
N GLY A 179 4.00 -29.54 -3.83
CA GLY A 179 4.37 -29.13 -5.20
C GLY A 179 3.24 -29.28 -6.22
N SER A 180 1.98 -29.39 -5.78
CA SER A 180 0.78 -29.67 -6.58
C SER A 180 0.46 -28.66 -7.68
N GLY A 181 1.26 -27.60 -7.83
CA GLY A 181 1.00 -26.48 -8.73
C GLY A 181 -0.07 -25.52 -8.23
N TYR A 182 -0.85 -25.88 -7.20
CA TYR A 182 -1.87 -25.02 -6.61
C TYR A 182 -1.28 -24.05 -5.57
N VAL A 183 -1.80 -22.82 -5.60
CA VAL A 183 -1.52 -21.79 -4.61
C VAL A 183 -2.82 -21.44 -3.90
N PHE A 184 -2.83 -21.72 -2.60
CA PHE A 184 -3.92 -21.43 -1.69
C PHE A 184 -3.66 -20.12 -0.95
N VAL A 185 -4.71 -19.45 -0.52
CA VAL A 185 -4.68 -18.27 0.36
C VAL A 185 -5.39 -18.63 1.65
N LEU A 186 -4.68 -18.47 2.76
CA LEU A 186 -5.24 -18.65 4.09
C LEU A 186 -6.37 -17.64 4.32
N GLU A 187 -7.58 -18.09 4.62
CA GLU A 187 -8.68 -17.21 5.04
C GLU A 187 -8.79 -17.16 6.57
N THR A 188 -8.87 -18.33 7.21
CA THR A 188 -8.98 -18.44 8.66
C THR A 188 -8.21 -19.65 9.16
N ALA A 189 -7.74 -19.57 10.39
CA ALA A 189 -7.10 -20.67 11.11
C ALA A 189 -7.77 -20.77 12.49
N VAL A 190 -8.27 -21.96 12.83
CA VAL A 190 -8.89 -22.25 14.12
C VAL A 190 -8.25 -23.49 14.73
N THR A 191 -8.11 -23.51 16.05
CA THR A 191 -7.64 -24.71 16.76
C THR A 191 -8.72 -25.77 16.71
N GLU A 192 -8.34 -27.01 16.45
CA GLU A 192 -9.28 -28.13 16.37
C GLU A 192 -8.62 -29.42 16.87
N VAL A 193 -9.44 -30.39 17.28
CA VAL A 193 -8.97 -31.73 17.68
C VAL A 193 -9.44 -32.75 16.64
N SER A 194 -8.59 -33.71 16.29
CA SER A 194 -8.88 -34.72 15.26
C SER A 194 -10.18 -35.49 15.49
N ASP A 195 -10.62 -35.66 16.74
CA ASP A 195 -11.85 -36.38 17.10
C ASP A 195 -13.12 -35.71 16.55
N ASN A 196 -13.08 -34.38 16.40
CA ASN A 196 -14.18 -33.62 15.81
C ASN A 196 -14.24 -33.75 14.28
N ILE A 197 -13.27 -34.46 13.69
CA ILE A 197 -13.09 -34.59 12.25
C ILE A 197 -13.11 -36.09 11.89
N ALA A 198 -14.30 -36.64 11.66
CA ALA A 198 -14.49 -38.07 11.39
C ALA A 198 -13.58 -38.62 10.27
N ALA A 199 -13.25 -37.81 9.26
CA ALA A 199 -12.36 -38.19 8.17
C ALA A 199 -10.92 -38.50 8.62
N LEU A 200 -10.45 -37.96 9.75
CA LEU A 200 -9.08 -38.15 10.24
C LEU A 200 -8.91 -39.33 11.19
N ALA A 201 -10.01 -39.89 11.71
CA ALA A 201 -9.99 -41.05 12.61
C ALA A 201 -9.17 -42.27 12.10
N PRO A 202 -9.15 -42.61 10.79
CA PRO A 202 -8.32 -43.73 10.31
C PRO A 202 -6.84 -43.38 10.10
N VAL A 203 -6.45 -42.10 10.15
CA VAL A 203 -5.10 -41.65 9.78
C VAL A 203 -4.33 -41.04 10.95
N LEU A 204 -5.03 -40.45 11.92
CA LEU A 204 -4.43 -39.82 13.10
C LEU A 204 -4.94 -40.49 14.38
N ALA A 205 -4.10 -40.47 15.41
CA ALA A 205 -4.51 -40.92 16.74
C ALA A 205 -5.64 -40.02 17.28
N ALA A 206 -6.57 -40.61 18.02
CA ALA A 206 -7.63 -39.85 18.69
C ALA A 206 -7.02 -38.80 19.65
N GLY A 207 -7.67 -37.63 19.74
CA GLY A 207 -7.24 -36.51 20.56
C GLY A 207 -6.06 -35.71 20.02
N THR A 208 -5.71 -35.84 18.73
CA THR A 208 -4.60 -35.08 18.14
C THR A 208 -5.00 -33.61 17.98
N ASP A 209 -4.37 -32.73 18.74
CA ASP A 209 -4.47 -31.27 18.58
C ASP A 209 -3.91 -30.83 17.22
N GLY A 210 -4.59 -29.88 16.57
CA GLY A 210 -4.10 -29.29 15.34
C GLY A 210 -4.76 -27.97 14.99
N THR A 211 -4.44 -27.51 13.79
CA THR A 211 -4.96 -26.29 13.20
C THR A 211 -5.80 -26.64 11.99
N LEU A 212 -7.04 -26.16 11.98
CA LEU A 212 -7.94 -26.25 10.86
C LEU A 212 -7.88 -24.96 10.03
N LEU A 213 -7.45 -25.07 8.78
CA LEU A 213 -7.28 -23.96 7.85
C LEU A 213 -8.42 -23.93 6.85
N THR A 214 -9.09 -22.78 6.76
CA THR A 214 -9.99 -22.44 5.65
C THR A 214 -9.21 -21.61 4.63
N PHE A 215 -9.45 -21.83 3.34
CA PHE A 215 -8.64 -21.24 2.28
C PHE A 215 -9.43 -20.91 1.01
N ASN A 216 -8.86 -20.03 0.19
CA ASN A 216 -9.25 -19.83 -1.21
C ASN A 216 -8.16 -20.37 -2.16
N CYS A 217 -8.54 -20.82 -3.36
CA CYS A 217 -7.59 -21.26 -4.39
C CYS A 217 -7.43 -20.16 -5.44
N LEU A 218 -6.22 -19.60 -5.60
CA LEU A 218 -5.99 -18.44 -6.49
C LEU A 218 -5.62 -18.81 -7.92
N THR A 219 -5.06 -20.00 -8.15
CA THR A 219 -4.47 -20.33 -9.45
C THR A 219 -4.71 -21.79 -9.78
N VAL A 220 -5.07 -22.02 -11.03
CA VAL A 220 -5.15 -23.34 -11.63
C VAL A 220 -3.79 -23.64 -12.26
N ALA A 221 -3.27 -24.86 -12.09
CA ALA A 221 -2.17 -25.31 -12.94
C ALA A 221 -2.60 -25.15 -14.41
N ALA A 222 -1.67 -24.76 -15.29
CA ALA A 222 -1.94 -24.44 -16.70
C ALA A 222 -2.64 -25.56 -17.49
N ASP A 223 -2.67 -26.77 -16.93
CA ASP A 223 -3.22 -27.97 -17.57
C ASP A 223 -4.68 -28.28 -17.19
N ASN A 224 -5.31 -27.52 -16.27
CA ASN A 224 -6.64 -27.88 -15.74
C ASN A 224 -7.68 -26.76 -15.87
N ASN A 225 -8.86 -27.10 -16.41
CA ASN A 225 -10.00 -26.20 -16.67
C ASN A 225 -10.92 -25.97 -15.43
N MET A 226 -10.41 -26.09 -14.20
CA MET A 226 -11.23 -25.81 -13.01
C MET A 226 -11.26 -24.32 -12.70
N VAL A 227 -12.45 -23.75 -12.51
CA VAL A 227 -12.62 -22.33 -12.22
C VAL A 227 -12.04 -22.00 -10.83
N ALA A 228 -11.17 -20.99 -10.75
CA ALA A 228 -10.75 -20.39 -9.49
C ALA A 228 -11.98 -19.77 -8.79
N GLY A 229 -12.58 -20.52 -7.86
CA GLY A 229 -13.77 -20.09 -7.13
C GLY A 229 -13.41 -19.36 -5.84
N ASN A 230 -14.13 -18.27 -5.55
CA ASN A 230 -14.42 -17.91 -4.17
C ASN A 230 -15.31 -19.03 -3.63
N TRP A 231 -14.83 -19.80 -2.65
CA TRP A 231 -15.54 -20.95 -2.09
C TRP A 231 -16.65 -20.51 -1.11
N ARG A 232 -17.52 -19.60 -1.57
CA ARG A 232 -18.65 -19.00 -0.82
C ARG A 232 -19.94 -19.17 -1.64
N GLY A 233 -20.62 -20.31 -1.49
CA GLY A 233 -21.92 -20.55 -2.14
C GLY A 233 -22.51 -21.92 -1.77
N ALA A 234 -23.84 -22.03 -1.69
CA ALA A 234 -24.57 -23.22 -1.24
C ALA A 234 -24.70 -24.34 -2.31
N SER A 235 -23.66 -24.60 -3.11
CA SER A 235 -23.65 -25.74 -4.04
C SER A 235 -23.22 -27.03 -3.33
N SER A 236 -23.81 -28.15 -3.74
CA SER A 236 -23.76 -29.45 -3.07
C SER A 236 -22.53 -30.32 -3.36
N GLU A 237 -21.63 -29.88 -4.24
CA GLU A 237 -20.45 -30.68 -4.64
C GLU A 237 -19.19 -29.83 -4.42
N TRP A 238 -18.50 -30.14 -3.34
CA TRP A 238 -17.22 -29.52 -2.99
C TRP A 238 -16.14 -30.56 -3.20
N GLU A 239 -15.23 -30.31 -4.14
CA GLU A 239 -14.13 -31.21 -4.45
C GLU A 239 -12.78 -30.53 -4.19
N PHE A 240 -11.82 -31.28 -3.62
CA PHE A 240 -10.43 -30.85 -3.64
C PHE A 240 -9.91 -30.86 -5.08
N PRO A 241 -8.93 -29.99 -5.42
CA PRO A 241 -8.27 -30.05 -6.70
C PRO A 241 -7.73 -31.48 -6.96
N MET A 242 -7.93 -32.01 -8.18
CA MET A 242 -7.79 -33.42 -8.58
C MET A 242 -6.43 -34.12 -8.32
N ALA A 243 -5.47 -33.46 -7.66
CA ALA A 243 -4.16 -34.00 -7.29
C ALA A 243 -4.00 -34.27 -5.78
N LEU A 244 -4.97 -33.89 -4.94
CA LEU A 244 -4.91 -34.09 -3.50
C LEU A 244 -5.96 -35.11 -3.05
N SER A 245 -5.49 -36.28 -2.62
CA SER A 245 -6.32 -37.30 -2.00
C SER A 245 -6.68 -36.88 -0.57
N LEU A 246 -7.95 -36.97 -0.23
CA LEU A 246 -8.42 -36.70 1.13
C LEU A 246 -7.66 -37.57 2.13
N THR A 247 -7.35 -36.99 3.28
CA THR A 247 -6.69 -37.65 4.42
C THR A 247 -5.27 -38.17 4.15
N GLN A 248 -4.73 -37.96 2.94
CA GLN A 248 -3.32 -38.25 2.67
C GLN A 248 -2.43 -37.12 3.26
N PRO A 249 -1.32 -37.45 3.94
CA PRO A 249 -0.38 -36.44 4.41
C PRO A 249 0.37 -35.81 3.24
N TYR A 250 0.45 -34.48 3.24
CA TYR A 250 1.20 -33.73 2.25
C TYR A 250 2.08 -32.67 2.91
N GLU A 251 3.31 -32.49 2.40
CA GLU A 251 4.15 -31.36 2.79
C GLU A 251 3.47 -30.04 2.42
N PHE A 252 3.70 -28.99 3.21
CA PHE A 252 3.19 -27.67 2.93
C PHE A 252 4.29 -26.62 3.02
N LYS A 253 4.06 -25.47 2.39
CA LYS A 253 4.94 -24.31 2.48
C LYS A 253 4.15 -23.01 2.49
N PHE A 254 4.37 -22.17 3.49
CA PHE A 254 3.77 -20.84 3.62
C PHE A 254 4.74 -19.74 3.20
N GLN A 255 4.23 -18.80 2.40
CA GLN A 255 4.92 -17.55 2.09
C GLN A 255 4.71 -16.56 3.23
N VAL A 256 5.61 -16.60 4.21
CA VAL A 256 5.57 -15.71 5.37
C VAL A 256 5.64 -14.23 4.98
N ASN A 257 5.04 -13.38 5.81
CA ASN A 257 5.05 -11.94 5.61
C ASN A 257 6.49 -11.38 5.69
N PRO A 258 6.78 -10.29 4.95
CA PRO A 258 8.08 -9.64 5.00
C PRO A 258 8.44 -9.14 6.40
N ILE A 259 9.72 -9.27 6.76
CA ILE A 259 10.28 -8.72 8.00
C ILE A 259 11.33 -7.65 7.68
N ARG A 260 11.49 -6.67 8.58
CA ARG A 260 12.52 -5.62 8.46
C ARG A 260 13.91 -6.26 8.43
N ALA A 261 14.68 -5.91 7.40
CA ALA A 261 16.08 -6.30 7.29
C ALA A 261 16.93 -5.47 8.28
N PRO A 262 18.06 -5.99 8.77
CA PRO A 262 18.94 -5.29 9.71
C PRO A 262 19.81 -4.23 8.99
N LEU A 263 19.19 -3.38 8.17
CA LEU A 263 19.84 -2.28 7.47
C LEU A 263 19.32 -0.94 7.99
N ALA A 264 20.17 0.08 7.91
CA ALA A 264 19.79 1.44 8.26
C ALA A 264 18.64 1.93 7.35
N PRO A 265 17.66 2.68 7.90
CA PRO A 265 16.59 3.25 7.12
C PRO A 265 17.09 4.35 6.18
N VAL A 266 16.40 4.53 5.06
CA VAL A 266 16.57 5.67 4.16
C VAL A 266 15.63 6.78 4.65
N ASN A 267 16.21 7.88 5.12
CA ASN A 267 15.44 9.06 5.55
C ASN A 267 15.39 10.09 4.41
N LEU A 268 14.22 10.69 4.19
CA LEU A 268 14.04 11.76 3.22
C LEU A 268 14.57 13.10 3.75
N VAL A 269 14.87 14.03 2.82
CA VAL A 269 15.58 15.27 3.14
C VAL A 269 14.61 16.43 3.36
N GLY A 270 14.68 17.06 4.53
CA GLY A 270 13.92 18.27 4.82
C GLY A 270 12.42 18.00 4.95
N ARG A 271 11.61 18.66 4.12
CA ARG A 271 10.14 18.55 4.11
C ARG A 271 9.59 17.67 2.97
N THR A 272 10.46 16.90 2.33
CA THR A 272 10.05 15.98 1.26
C THR A 272 9.49 14.70 1.85
N VAL A 273 8.52 14.11 1.16
CA VAL A 273 7.76 12.95 1.62
C VAL A 273 7.44 12.03 0.45
N VAL A 274 7.24 10.74 0.72
CA VAL A 274 6.45 9.89 -0.18
C VAL A 274 4.98 10.13 0.15
N ASP A 275 4.23 10.65 -0.81
CA ASP A 275 2.82 10.97 -0.67
C ASP A 275 1.97 9.72 -0.92
N LEU A 276 1.47 9.09 0.13
CA LEU A 276 0.64 7.90 0.05
C LEU A 276 -0.81 8.22 -0.32
N SER A 277 -1.25 9.49 -0.25
CA SER A 277 -2.61 9.90 -0.59
C SER A 277 -2.94 9.72 -2.08
N ILE A 278 -1.93 9.78 -2.94
CA ILE A 278 -2.02 9.68 -4.41
C ILE A 278 -1.12 8.58 -5.01
N SER A 279 -0.58 7.71 -4.15
CA SER A 279 0.26 6.58 -4.56
C SER A 279 -0.56 5.29 -4.58
N GLY A 280 -0.21 4.41 -5.51
CA GLY A 280 -0.96 3.19 -5.75
C GLY A 280 -0.64 2.54 -7.10
N PRO A 281 -1.15 1.33 -7.34
CA PRO A 281 -1.13 0.71 -8.66
C PRO A 281 -1.91 1.55 -9.68
N SER A 282 -1.65 1.37 -10.98
CA SER A 282 -2.43 2.05 -12.02
C SER A 282 -3.91 1.67 -11.95
N THR A 283 -4.27 0.44 -11.60
CA THR A 283 -5.69 0.05 -11.46
C THR A 283 -6.42 0.77 -10.33
N ASN A 284 -5.70 1.21 -9.29
CA ASN A 284 -6.24 1.99 -8.18
C ASN A 284 -5.18 3.00 -7.70
N PRO A 285 -5.13 4.20 -8.30
CA PRO A 285 -4.03 5.13 -8.09
C PRO A 285 -3.96 5.73 -6.68
N ILE A 286 -5.01 5.58 -5.86
CA ILE A 286 -5.13 6.09 -4.49
C ILE A 286 -5.20 4.96 -3.46
N ALA A 287 -4.82 3.73 -3.81
CA ALA A 287 -4.97 2.55 -2.94
C ALA A 287 -4.29 2.68 -1.56
N PHE A 288 -3.25 3.51 -1.43
CA PHE A 288 -2.50 3.65 -0.17
C PHE A 288 -3.02 4.78 0.73
N ASN A 289 -4.02 5.53 0.26
CA ASN A 289 -4.67 6.61 0.98
C ASN A 289 -5.49 6.09 2.17
N ALA A 290 -5.30 6.67 3.35
CA ALA A 290 -5.95 6.24 4.58
C ALA A 290 -7.49 6.41 4.54
N GLN A 291 -8.00 7.51 3.96
CA GLN A 291 -9.44 7.72 3.79
C GLN A 291 -10.03 6.70 2.81
N THR A 292 -9.32 6.38 1.72
CA THR A 292 -9.77 5.35 0.76
C THR A 292 -9.79 3.95 1.39
N ILE A 293 -8.87 3.65 2.30
CA ILE A 293 -8.85 2.39 3.05
C ILE A 293 -10.04 2.31 4.00
N VAL A 294 -10.29 3.39 4.75
CA VAL A 294 -11.39 3.49 5.75
C VAL A 294 -12.75 3.54 5.09
N ASP A 295 -12.86 4.23 3.97
CA ASP A 295 -14.06 4.35 3.17
C ASP A 295 -13.81 3.78 1.77
N SER A 296 -13.80 2.45 1.62
CA SER A 296 -13.55 1.85 0.30
C SER A 296 -14.70 2.04 -0.71
N SER A 297 -15.87 2.47 -0.25
CA SER A 297 -17.08 2.65 -1.08
C SER A 297 -17.85 3.90 -0.60
N PRO A 298 -17.57 5.07 -1.22
CA PRO A 298 -18.10 6.35 -0.75
C PRO A 298 -19.63 6.48 -0.87
N THR A 299 -20.29 5.56 -1.58
CA THR A 299 -21.75 5.46 -1.66
C THR A 299 -22.40 4.91 -0.39
N THR A 300 -21.62 4.41 0.56
CA THR A 300 -22.12 3.71 1.76
C THR A 300 -21.77 4.47 3.03
N GLN A 301 -22.56 4.29 4.08
CA GLN A 301 -22.23 4.84 5.39
C GLN A 301 -20.87 4.28 5.84
N ILE A 302 -19.94 5.18 6.16
CA ILE A 302 -18.62 4.80 6.67
C ILE A 302 -18.83 4.16 8.06
N PRO A 303 -18.38 2.91 8.29
CA PRO A 303 -18.49 2.27 9.59
C PRO A 303 -17.56 2.96 10.61
N ASN A 304 -17.93 2.93 11.90
CA ASN A 304 -17.08 3.47 12.96
C ASN A 304 -15.76 2.68 13.05
N VAL A 305 -14.69 3.31 13.52
CA VAL A 305 -13.41 2.65 13.79
C VAL A 305 -13.37 2.22 15.25
N GLN A 306 -13.02 0.96 15.51
CA GLN A 306 -12.83 0.47 16.88
C GLN A 306 -11.64 1.20 17.55
N SER A 307 -11.59 1.20 18.88
CA SER A 307 -10.43 1.73 19.61
C SER A 307 -9.13 1.01 19.26
N ASP A 308 -8.03 1.74 19.35
CA ASP A 308 -6.66 1.25 19.19
C ASP A 308 -6.39 0.52 17.85
N ARG A 309 -7.03 0.97 16.76
CA ARG A 309 -6.81 0.41 15.42
C ARG A 309 -5.79 1.22 14.65
N GLU A 310 -4.69 0.56 14.31
CA GLU A 310 -3.55 1.13 13.60
C GLU A 310 -3.48 0.61 12.17
N LEU A 311 -3.22 1.51 11.22
CA LEU A 311 -2.85 1.15 9.85
C LEU A 311 -1.47 0.47 9.84
N ASN A 312 -1.23 -0.41 8.89
CA ASN A 312 0.08 -0.95 8.58
C ASN A 312 0.81 -0.09 7.54
N ASP A 313 2.12 -0.32 7.45
CA ASP A 313 2.97 0.27 6.43
C ASP A 313 2.69 -0.31 5.03
N VAL A 314 3.07 0.44 3.99
CA VAL A 314 3.05 -0.07 2.61
C VAL A 314 4.35 -0.83 2.36
N VAL A 315 4.26 -2.09 1.94
CA VAL A 315 5.44 -2.93 1.65
C VAL A 315 5.50 -3.26 0.17
N VAL A 316 6.67 -3.12 -0.44
CA VAL A 316 6.90 -3.44 -1.85
C VAL A 316 8.00 -4.48 -1.94
N MET A 317 7.68 -5.66 -2.45
CA MET A 317 8.60 -6.79 -2.54
C MET A 317 9.01 -7.06 -3.98
N PHE A 318 10.30 -7.31 -4.21
CA PHE A 318 10.83 -7.86 -5.44
C PHE A 318 11.09 -9.36 -5.30
N ALA A 319 10.91 -10.10 -6.39
CA ALA A 319 11.22 -11.51 -6.48
C ALA A 319 12.71 -11.73 -6.77
N ALA A 320 13.18 -12.96 -6.65
CA ALA A 320 14.56 -13.36 -6.92
C ALA A 320 14.99 -13.08 -8.38
N ASP A 321 14.06 -13.03 -9.32
CA ASP A 321 14.30 -12.66 -10.73
C ASP A 321 14.31 -11.13 -10.95
N GLY A 322 14.12 -10.34 -9.89
CA GLY A 322 14.09 -8.89 -9.92
C GLY A 322 12.76 -8.30 -10.38
N ARG A 323 11.73 -9.11 -10.62
CA ARG A 323 10.36 -8.62 -10.89
C ARG A 323 9.68 -8.12 -9.63
N LEU A 324 8.61 -7.35 -9.78
CA LEU A 324 7.78 -6.96 -8.65
C LEU A 324 6.97 -8.18 -8.17
N ASN A 325 7.27 -8.68 -6.98
CA ASN A 325 6.65 -9.88 -6.42
C ASN A 325 5.26 -9.62 -5.84
N GLY A 326 5.11 -8.48 -5.16
CA GLY A 326 3.86 -8.11 -4.50
C GLY A 326 3.98 -6.79 -3.76
N VAL A 327 2.84 -6.14 -3.57
CA VAL A 327 2.69 -4.95 -2.75
C VAL A 327 1.71 -5.25 -1.63
N TYR A 328 2.05 -4.91 -0.41
CA TYR A 328 1.22 -5.11 0.76
C TYR A 328 0.72 -3.75 1.25
N TYR A 329 -0.58 -3.62 1.43
CA TYR A 329 -1.22 -2.42 1.98
C TYR A 329 -2.51 -2.81 2.70
N ASP A 330 -3.05 -1.91 3.49
CA ASP A 330 -4.24 -2.21 4.29
C ASP A 330 -5.51 -2.29 3.46
N VAL A 331 -6.38 -3.20 3.90
CA VAL A 331 -7.81 -3.18 3.62
C VAL A 331 -8.52 -3.17 4.97
N ARG A 332 -9.62 -2.41 5.08
CA ARG A 332 -10.47 -2.44 6.29
C ARG A 332 -11.12 -3.81 6.44
N ASP A 333 -11.12 -4.34 7.67
CA ASP A 333 -11.94 -5.48 8.07
C ASP A 333 -13.14 -4.96 8.86
N VAL A 334 -14.34 -5.24 8.36
CA VAL A 334 -15.59 -4.73 8.91
C VAL A 334 -16.41 -5.89 9.46
N GLN A 335 -16.68 -5.87 10.76
CA GLN A 335 -17.54 -6.84 11.42
C GLN A 335 -18.63 -6.10 12.19
N SER A 336 -19.88 -6.56 12.05
CA SER A 336 -21.04 -5.97 12.75
C SER A 336 -21.19 -4.44 12.58
N GLY A 337 -20.75 -3.89 11.42
CA GLY A 337 -20.80 -2.45 11.15
C GLY A 337 -19.72 -1.61 11.85
N LEU A 338 -18.64 -2.24 12.32
CA LEU A 338 -17.46 -1.61 12.91
C LEU A 338 -16.21 -2.03 12.13
N ILE A 339 -15.29 -1.10 11.87
CA ILE A 339 -13.93 -1.42 11.42
C ILE A 339 -13.18 -1.98 12.62
N GLU A 340 -13.08 -3.30 12.69
CA GLU A 340 -12.39 -3.99 13.78
C GLU A 340 -10.89 -4.09 13.55
N ASN A 341 -10.41 -3.98 12.31
CA ASN A 341 -8.99 -4.05 12.03
C ASN A 341 -8.61 -3.46 10.67
N PHE A 342 -7.32 -3.20 10.50
CA PHE A 342 -6.70 -2.99 9.20
C PHE A 342 -5.83 -4.19 8.87
N VAL A 343 -6.24 -4.92 7.84
CA VAL A 343 -5.60 -6.18 7.44
C VAL A 343 -4.67 -5.89 6.28
N LEU A 344 -3.38 -6.07 6.54
CA LEU A 344 -2.34 -6.02 5.53
C LEU A 344 -2.60 -7.09 4.47
N THR A 345 -3.01 -6.66 3.28
CA THR A 345 -3.38 -7.53 2.16
C THR A 345 -2.32 -7.44 1.08
N ARG A 346 -1.95 -8.60 0.52
CA ARG A 346 -1.05 -8.67 -0.63
C ARG A 346 -1.84 -8.44 -1.92
N PHE A 347 -1.37 -7.48 -2.71
CA PHE A 347 -1.73 -7.25 -4.09
C PHE A 347 -0.59 -7.68 -5.00
N ASP A 348 -0.91 -8.49 -6.02
CA ASP A 348 0.05 -8.82 -7.08
C ASP A 348 -0.15 -7.85 -8.24
N PRO A 349 0.78 -6.90 -8.44
CA PRO A 349 0.63 -5.91 -9.48
C PRO A 349 0.77 -6.54 -10.86
N SER A 350 -0.29 -6.48 -11.66
CA SER A 350 -0.25 -6.65 -13.11
C SER A 350 0.02 -5.34 -13.85
N THR A 351 -0.08 -4.20 -13.14
CA THR A 351 0.14 -2.85 -13.66
C THR A 351 1.23 -2.12 -12.89
N THR A 352 1.75 -1.03 -13.46
CA THR A 352 2.76 -0.19 -12.82
C THR A 352 2.29 0.27 -11.44
N VAL A 353 3.20 0.24 -10.46
CA VAL A 353 2.97 0.80 -9.13
C VAL A 353 3.77 2.09 -9.02
N SER A 354 3.10 3.19 -8.66
CA SER A 354 3.72 4.51 -8.65
C SER A 354 3.63 5.16 -7.28
N PHE A 355 4.73 5.79 -6.89
CA PHE A 355 4.89 6.54 -5.65
C PHE A 355 5.21 8.00 -5.98
N ASN A 356 4.40 8.92 -5.47
CA ASN A 356 4.71 10.34 -5.61
C ASN A 356 5.70 10.76 -4.51
N VAL A 357 6.77 11.43 -4.91
CA VAL A 357 7.70 12.11 -4.02
C VAL A 357 7.48 13.59 -4.19
N GLY A 358 7.03 14.24 -3.12
CA GLY A 358 6.61 15.63 -3.10
C GLY A 358 6.95 16.30 -1.79
N TYR A 359 6.24 17.39 -1.50
CA TYR A 359 6.37 18.10 -0.24
C TYR A 359 5.18 17.82 0.68
N VAL A 360 5.43 17.91 1.99
CA VAL A 360 4.38 17.72 3.01
C VAL A 360 3.22 18.73 2.89
N ASP A 361 3.46 19.91 2.33
CA ASP A 361 2.44 20.94 2.11
C ASP A 361 1.49 20.61 0.94
N GLY A 362 1.88 19.72 0.03
CA GLY A 362 1.04 19.22 -1.06
C GLY A 362 0.26 17.95 -0.75
N ILE A 363 0.36 17.43 0.48
CA ILE A 363 -0.43 16.28 0.96
C ILE A 363 -1.88 16.72 1.20
N LEU A 364 -2.81 15.90 0.76
CA LEU A 364 -4.24 16.14 0.92
C LEU A 364 -4.75 15.55 2.24
N GLU A 365 -5.55 16.34 2.95
CA GLU A 365 -6.23 15.91 4.17
C GLU A 365 -7.45 15.04 3.83
N ASN A 366 -8.29 15.52 2.90
CA ASN A 366 -9.37 14.76 2.27
C ASN A 366 -9.02 14.54 0.78
N ILE A 367 -9.10 13.29 0.31
CA ILE A 367 -8.74 12.95 -1.07
C ILE A 367 -9.75 13.47 -2.09
N ASP A 368 -11.02 13.56 -1.73
CA ASP A 368 -12.09 13.98 -2.64
C ASP A 368 -11.99 15.47 -3.00
N ASP A 369 -11.34 16.25 -2.13
CA ASP A 369 -11.01 17.64 -2.40
C ASP A 369 -10.14 17.81 -3.65
N ALA A 370 -9.31 16.82 -4.00
CA ALA A 370 -8.49 16.87 -5.20
C ALA A 370 -9.28 16.87 -6.51
N ALA A 371 -10.55 16.44 -6.51
CA ALA A 371 -11.39 16.52 -7.69
C ALA A 371 -11.60 17.98 -8.13
N ARG A 372 -11.52 18.93 -7.18
CA ARG A 372 -11.70 20.37 -7.39
C ARG A 372 -10.49 21.06 -8.00
N TYR A 373 -9.31 20.43 -8.02
CA TYR A 373 -8.07 21.03 -8.53
C TYR A 373 -7.74 20.57 -9.95
N PRO A 374 -7.31 21.45 -10.88
CA PRO A 374 -7.23 22.91 -10.74
C PRO A 374 -8.59 23.60 -10.93
N GLN A 375 -9.55 22.90 -11.53
CA GLN A 375 -10.90 23.37 -11.79
C GLN A 375 -11.88 22.23 -11.50
N THR A 376 -13.03 22.54 -10.91
CA THR A 376 -14.10 21.57 -10.62
C THR A 376 -14.65 20.95 -11.90
N VAL A 377 -14.85 19.63 -11.91
CA VAL A 377 -15.61 18.96 -12.98
C VAL A 377 -17.10 19.11 -12.68
N LEU A 378 -17.88 19.63 -13.63
CA LEU A 378 -19.32 19.81 -13.45
C LEU A 378 -20.01 18.47 -13.20
N GLY A 379 -21.00 18.45 -12.29
CA GLY A 379 -21.72 17.22 -11.93
C GLY A 379 -20.94 16.25 -11.05
N THR A 380 -19.73 16.61 -10.59
CA THR A 380 -18.96 15.73 -9.68
C THR A 380 -19.76 15.45 -8.41
N ASP A 381 -19.97 14.17 -8.14
CA ASP A 381 -20.59 13.70 -6.92
C ASP A 381 -19.50 13.54 -5.84
N TYR A 382 -19.54 14.44 -4.85
CA TYR A 382 -18.63 14.44 -3.71
C TYR A 382 -19.09 13.51 -2.58
N GLN A 383 -20.22 12.81 -2.74
CA GLN A 383 -20.74 11.78 -1.83
C GLN A 383 -20.48 12.07 -0.34
N VAL A 384 -20.86 13.28 0.08
CA VAL A 384 -20.71 13.72 1.46
C VAL A 384 -21.75 12.97 2.29
N THR A 385 -21.42 11.74 2.70
CA THR A 385 -22.20 11.05 3.71
C THR A 385 -22.11 11.84 5.02
N THR A 386 -23.07 11.66 5.93
CA THR A 386 -23.06 12.34 7.24
C THR A 386 -21.79 12.08 8.05
N ASN A 387 -20.99 11.07 7.66
CA ASN A 387 -19.80 10.62 8.35
C ASN A 387 -18.50 10.92 7.59
N ASP A 388 -18.57 11.48 6.36
CA ASP A 388 -17.35 11.90 5.65
C ASP A 388 -16.79 13.17 6.32
N PRO A 389 -15.47 13.28 6.56
CA PRO A 389 -14.89 14.48 7.16
C PRO A 389 -15.25 15.70 6.34
N VAL A 390 -15.71 16.74 7.02
CA VAL A 390 -16.14 17.99 6.37
C VAL A 390 -15.04 18.47 5.42
N LEU A 391 -15.36 18.57 4.12
CA LEU A 391 -14.48 19.17 3.14
C LEU A 391 -14.01 20.54 3.67
N ALA A 392 -12.74 20.87 3.54
CA ALA A 392 -12.16 22.10 4.13
C ALA A 392 -12.83 23.41 3.66
N ASN A 393 -13.77 23.33 2.72
CA ASN A 393 -14.75 24.35 2.38
C ASN A 393 -16.13 23.70 2.16
N PRO A 394 -17.20 24.10 2.89
CA PRO A 394 -18.52 23.54 2.67
C PRO A 394 -19.10 24.02 1.33
N GLN A 395 -19.66 23.05 0.59
CA GLN A 395 -20.46 23.16 -0.64
C GLN A 395 -19.75 23.71 -1.90
N PRO A 396 -19.94 23.07 -3.08
CA PRO A 396 -19.43 23.56 -4.36
C PRO A 396 -20.03 24.94 -4.74
N PRO A 397 -19.35 25.76 -5.56
CA PRO A 397 -18.24 25.39 -6.44
C PRO A 397 -17.06 26.39 -6.34
N GLN A 398 -16.42 26.54 -5.19
CA GLN A 398 -15.15 27.29 -5.16
C GLN A 398 -13.99 26.33 -5.40
N PRO A 399 -13.11 26.60 -6.40
CA PRO A 399 -11.86 25.87 -6.55
C PRO A 399 -11.08 25.84 -5.24
N LEU A 400 -10.27 24.80 -5.04
CA LEU A 400 -9.32 24.78 -3.93
C LEU A 400 -8.48 26.07 -3.99
N GLN A 401 -8.47 26.84 -2.90
CA GLN A 401 -7.67 28.05 -2.83
C GLN A 401 -6.21 27.68 -3.16
N PRO A 402 -5.48 28.50 -3.94
CA PRO A 402 -4.11 28.19 -4.40
C PRO A 402 -3.06 28.00 -3.30
N THR A 403 -3.45 28.09 -2.02
CA THR A 403 -2.53 28.04 -0.88
C THR A 403 -1.81 26.70 -0.75
N LYS A 404 -2.36 25.60 -1.31
CA LYS A 404 -1.68 24.30 -1.42
C LYS A 404 -1.98 23.64 -2.77
N VAL A 405 -1.02 23.61 -3.68
CA VAL A 405 -1.10 22.82 -4.92
C VAL A 405 -0.88 21.35 -4.57
N PRO A 406 -1.82 20.44 -4.88
CA PRO A 406 -1.65 19.01 -4.60
C PRO A 406 -0.42 18.44 -5.32
N ASN A 407 0.27 17.49 -4.70
CA ASN A 407 1.51 16.94 -5.27
C ASN A 407 1.34 16.28 -6.65
N PHE A 408 0.15 15.77 -7.00
CA PHE A 408 -0.12 15.22 -8.35
C PHE A 408 -0.21 16.30 -9.43
N ALA A 409 -0.26 17.58 -9.06
CA ALA A 409 -0.34 18.69 -10.00
C ALA A 409 0.73 19.76 -9.73
N ASN A 410 1.64 19.49 -8.80
CA ASN A 410 2.79 20.33 -8.52
C ASN A 410 3.94 19.91 -9.47
N PRO A 411 4.47 20.83 -10.31
CA PRO A 411 5.61 20.52 -11.16
C PRO A 411 6.88 20.17 -10.35
N ASP A 412 6.97 20.62 -9.10
CA ASP A 412 8.03 20.29 -8.15
C ASP A 412 7.70 19.00 -7.38
N CYS A 413 7.21 17.98 -8.08
CA CYS A 413 7.02 16.62 -7.56
C CYS A 413 7.49 15.61 -8.61
N ALA A 414 7.76 14.38 -8.17
CA ALA A 414 8.24 13.33 -9.04
C ALA A 414 7.55 11.99 -8.76
N TRP A 415 7.32 11.21 -9.81
CA TRP A 415 6.83 9.84 -9.73
C TRP A 415 7.98 8.86 -9.76
N VAL A 416 8.10 8.04 -8.73
CA VAL A 416 8.91 6.82 -8.76
C VAL A 416 7.99 5.66 -9.12
N SER A 417 8.19 5.09 -10.29
CA SER A 417 7.31 4.04 -10.82
C SER A 417 8.06 2.72 -10.98
N VAL A 418 7.42 1.63 -10.58
CA VAL A 418 7.97 0.27 -10.68
C VAL A 418 7.11 -0.53 -11.65
N GLN A 419 7.75 -1.03 -12.71
CA GLN A 419 7.09 -1.90 -13.69
C GLN A 419 7.04 -3.34 -13.19
N PRO A 420 5.87 -4.01 -13.19
CA PRO A 420 5.71 -5.28 -12.51
C PRO A 420 6.53 -6.42 -13.13
N LEU A 421 6.46 -6.58 -14.45
CA LEU A 421 7.06 -7.71 -15.17
C LEU A 421 8.58 -7.61 -15.36
N SER A 422 9.16 -6.40 -15.35
CA SER A 422 10.61 -6.21 -15.50
C SER A 422 11.29 -5.81 -14.18
N GLY A 423 10.51 -5.32 -13.22
CA GLY A 423 11.01 -4.61 -12.05
C GLY A 423 11.72 -3.29 -12.40
N ALA A 424 11.58 -2.78 -13.62
CA ALA A 424 12.23 -1.54 -14.02
C ALA A 424 11.69 -0.37 -13.20
N ILE A 425 12.60 0.42 -12.64
CA ILE A 425 12.28 1.59 -11.80
C ILE A 425 12.59 2.86 -12.57
N SER A 426 11.56 3.64 -12.87
CA SER A 426 11.69 4.93 -13.54
C SER A 426 11.42 6.10 -12.59
N LEU A 427 11.99 7.24 -12.93
CA LEU A 427 11.68 8.52 -12.30
C LEU A 427 11.02 9.40 -13.37
N GLY A 428 9.83 9.92 -13.08
CA GLY A 428 9.08 10.83 -13.94
C GLY A 428 8.79 12.14 -13.26
N THR A 429 8.64 13.21 -14.03
CA THR A 429 8.07 14.46 -13.55
C THR A 429 6.54 14.37 -13.53
N VAL A 430 5.90 15.28 -12.81
CA VAL A 430 4.44 15.43 -12.84
C VAL A 430 4.01 16.09 -14.15
N ALA A 431 2.99 15.52 -14.80
CA ALA A 431 2.38 16.14 -15.96
C ALA A 431 1.42 17.27 -15.61
N THR A 432 1.40 18.31 -16.45
CA THR A 432 0.42 19.39 -16.35
C THR A 432 -1.00 18.84 -16.50
N GLN A 433 -1.91 19.35 -15.68
CA GLN A 433 -3.33 19.00 -15.74
C GLN A 433 -3.98 19.69 -16.96
N PRO A 434 -4.62 18.95 -17.87
CA PRO A 434 -5.28 19.52 -19.04
C PRO A 434 -6.59 20.22 -18.66
N PRO A 435 -7.19 21.01 -19.57
CA PRO A 435 -8.53 21.54 -19.39
C PRO A 435 -9.54 20.42 -19.09
N VAL A 436 -10.56 20.72 -18.27
CA VAL A 436 -11.56 19.75 -17.81
C VAL A 436 -12.26 19.04 -18.97
N ALA A 437 -12.56 19.74 -20.07
CA ALA A 437 -13.18 19.16 -21.25
C ALA A 437 -12.33 18.01 -21.85
N VAL A 438 -11.01 18.21 -21.94
CA VAL A 438 -10.08 17.19 -22.45
C VAL A 438 -9.97 16.03 -21.48
N LEU A 439 -9.90 16.31 -20.18
CA LEU A 439 -9.87 15.28 -19.13
C LEU A 439 -11.12 14.38 -19.20
N ASN A 440 -12.31 14.99 -19.32
CA ASN A 440 -13.58 14.27 -19.38
C ASN A 440 -13.66 13.37 -20.63
N THR A 441 -13.33 13.91 -21.80
CA THR A 441 -13.32 13.15 -23.06
C THR A 441 -12.34 11.97 -23.00
N TYR A 442 -11.13 12.18 -22.45
CA TYR A 442 -10.10 11.15 -22.46
C TYR A 442 -10.38 10.00 -21.47
N TYR A 443 -10.82 10.32 -20.25
CA TYR A 443 -11.05 9.32 -19.20
C TYR A 443 -12.50 8.85 -19.09
N GLY A 444 -13.42 9.39 -19.90
CA GLY A 444 -14.82 8.96 -19.94
C GLY A 444 -15.55 9.17 -18.61
N LEU A 445 -15.36 10.32 -17.95
CA LEU A 445 -15.90 10.57 -16.61
C LEU A 445 -17.44 10.58 -16.56
N GLY A 446 -18.11 10.81 -17.68
CA GLY A 446 -19.57 10.81 -17.78
C GLY A 446 -20.20 12.10 -17.24
N ALA A 447 -21.52 12.09 -17.03
CA ALA A 447 -22.29 13.28 -16.63
C ALA A 447 -22.21 13.57 -15.12
N ASN A 448 -22.12 12.54 -14.28
CA ASN A 448 -22.06 12.65 -12.82
C ASN A 448 -20.90 11.80 -12.26
N PRO A 449 -19.63 12.15 -12.54
CA PRO A 449 -18.51 11.38 -12.05
C PRO A 449 -18.41 11.45 -10.52
N THR A 450 -17.96 10.38 -9.87
CA THR A 450 -17.60 10.45 -8.45
C THR A 450 -16.31 11.25 -8.27
N ALA A 451 -16.15 11.94 -7.13
CA ALA A 451 -14.94 12.69 -6.83
C ALA A 451 -13.67 11.84 -6.96
N ARG A 452 -13.69 10.60 -6.44
CA ARG A 452 -12.58 9.65 -6.60
C ARG A 452 -12.32 9.24 -8.04
N GLY A 453 -13.36 9.12 -8.87
CA GLY A 453 -13.20 8.87 -10.30
C GLY A 453 -12.46 10.02 -10.98
N VAL A 454 -12.82 11.27 -10.66
CA VAL A 454 -12.12 12.47 -11.14
C VAL A 454 -10.67 12.49 -10.65
N VAL A 455 -10.42 12.24 -9.37
CA VAL A 455 -9.06 12.20 -8.80
C VAL A 455 -8.22 11.12 -9.46
N GLY A 456 -8.77 9.93 -9.67
CA GLY A 456 -8.12 8.84 -10.39
C GLY A 456 -7.68 9.27 -11.79
N ALA A 457 -8.57 9.88 -12.56
CA ALA A 457 -8.26 10.41 -13.89
C ALA A 457 -7.14 11.47 -13.86
N ARG A 458 -7.15 12.38 -12.88
CA ARG A 458 -6.10 13.41 -12.72
C ARG A 458 -4.75 12.81 -12.37
N ILE A 459 -4.71 11.81 -11.49
CA ILE A 459 -3.48 11.11 -11.12
C ILE A 459 -2.94 10.32 -12.30
N HIS A 460 -3.81 9.62 -13.04
CA HIS A 460 -3.44 8.97 -14.28
C HIS A 460 -2.82 9.95 -15.25
N GLN A 461 -3.45 11.09 -15.46
CA GLN A 461 -2.94 12.13 -16.34
C GLN A 461 -1.57 12.63 -15.90
N SER A 462 -1.42 12.88 -14.60
CA SER A 462 -0.15 13.26 -13.97
C SER A 462 0.99 12.26 -14.22
N ARG A 463 0.67 10.96 -14.31
CA ARG A 463 1.65 9.87 -14.55
C ARG A 463 2.02 9.69 -16.04
N ARG A 464 1.22 10.19 -16.99
CA ARG A 464 1.34 9.81 -18.42
C ARG A 464 2.56 10.36 -19.15
N LEU A 465 3.13 11.50 -18.75
CA LEU A 465 4.33 12.02 -19.41
C LEU A 465 5.58 11.14 -19.20
N THR A 466 5.50 10.12 -18.34
CA THR A 466 6.59 9.16 -18.16
C THR A 466 6.57 7.98 -19.14
N SER A 467 5.48 7.77 -19.90
CA SER A 467 5.31 6.59 -20.77
C SER A 467 5.33 6.88 -22.29
N GLY A 468 5.80 8.06 -22.72
CA GLY A 468 6.07 8.34 -24.14
C GLY A 468 4.84 8.46 -25.06
N GLY A 469 3.62 8.55 -24.50
CA GLY A 469 2.42 8.85 -25.28
C GLY A 469 2.21 10.35 -25.33
N ALA A 470 2.74 11.03 -26.36
CA ALA A 470 2.32 12.38 -26.69
C ALA A 470 0.80 12.41 -26.90
N VAL A 471 0.17 13.47 -26.40
CA VAL A 471 -1.22 13.81 -26.68
C VAL A 471 -1.32 14.00 -28.20
N GLN A 472 -2.14 13.20 -28.88
CA GLN A 472 -2.74 13.56 -30.16
C GLN A 472 -4.18 13.97 -29.90
#